data_AF-W8YDE6-F1
#
_entry.id   AF-W8YDE6-F1
#
_cell.length_a   1.000
_cell.length_b   1.000
_cell.length_c   1.000
_cell.angle_alpha   90.00
_cell.angle_beta   90.00
_cell.angle_gamma   90.00
#
_symmetry.space_group_name_H-M   'P 1'
#
loop_
_entity.id
_entity.type
_entity.pdbx_description
1 polymer ?
#
loop_
_entity_poly.entity_id
_entity_poly.type
_entity_poly.pdbx_seq_one_letter_code
_entity_poly.pdbx_strand_id
1 'polypeptide(L)' 'MKKKLWKGMFWSRSFYLLTTGGSPIDVVKKYIENQGEK' A
#
# COMPACT_ATOMS: atom_id res chain seq x y z
N MET A 1 28.02 -18.17 9.54
CA MET A 1 26.82 -17.39 9.16
C MET A 1 27.13 -15.95 8.73
N LYS A 2 27.86 -15.13 9.52
CA LYS A 2 28.19 -13.72 9.19
C LYS A 2 28.91 -13.48 7.85
N LYS A 3 29.64 -14.48 7.33
CA LYS A 3 30.34 -14.40 6.04
C LYS A 3 29.43 -14.22 4.81
N LYS A 4 28.12 -14.51 4.95
CA LYS A 4 27.13 -14.41 3.85
C LYS A 4 26.38 -13.08 3.84
N LEU A 5 26.60 -12.21 4.82
CA LEU A 5 25.90 -10.94 4.96
C LEU A 5 26.76 -9.81 4.39
N TRP A 6 26.21 -9.02 3.47
CA TRP A 6 26.91 -7.85 2.96
C TRP A 6 26.92 -6.76 4.04
N LYS A 7 28.12 -6.38 4.51
CA LYS A 7 28.31 -5.41 5.61
C LYS A 7 27.52 -5.76 6.89
N GLY A 8 27.24 -7.04 7.11
CA GLY A 8 26.45 -7.51 8.25
C GLY A 8 24.94 -7.26 8.14
N MET A 9 24.46 -6.81 6.98
CA MET A 9 23.05 -6.53 6.71
C MET A 9 22.50 -7.49 5.65
N PHE A 10 21.22 -7.82 5.78
CA PHE A 10 20.52 -8.69 4.85
C PHE A 10 19.78 -7.90 3.75
N TRP A 11 19.32 -6.69 4.07
CA TRP A 11 18.58 -5.82 3.16
C TRP A 11 19.28 -4.48 2.97
N SER A 12 19.05 -3.84 1.82
CA SER A 12 19.44 -2.44 1.61
C SER A 12 18.58 -1.51 2.48
N ARG A 13 19.10 -0.31 2.80
CA ARG A 13 18.32 0.71 3.53
C ARG A 13 17.24 1.38 2.68
N SER A 14 17.29 1.18 1.36
CA SER A 14 16.28 1.70 0.45
C SER A 14 15.06 0.77 0.47
N PHE A 15 13.88 1.36 0.54
CA PHE A 15 12.61 0.65 0.42
C PHE A 15 11.67 1.41 -0.51
N TYR A 16 10.75 0.66 -1.11
CA TYR A 16 9.72 1.20 -1.97
C TYR A 16 8.38 1.02 -1.28
N LEU A 17 7.64 2.13 -1.13
CA LEU A 17 6.32 2.15 -0.53
C LEU A 17 5.33 2.59 -1.59
N LEU A 18 4.39 1.71 -1.91
CA LEU A 18 3.25 1.98 -2.77
C LEU A 18 1.97 1.92 -1.96
N THR A 19 1.06 2.84 -2.23
CA THR A 19 -0.32 2.69 -1.79
C THR A 19 -0.97 1.62 -2.68
N THR A 20 -1.34 0.50 -2.08
CA THR A 20 -2.25 -0.47 -2.71
C THR A 20 -3.66 -0.14 -2.27
N GLY A 21 -4.50 0.28 -3.21
CA GLY A 21 -5.91 0.58 -2.95
C GLY A 21 -6.35 1.88 -3.58
N GLY A 22 -6.92 1.78 -4.79
CA GLY A 22 -7.92 2.74 -5.24
C GLY A 22 -9.29 2.15 -4.92
N SER A 23 -10.15 2.93 -4.25
CA SER A 23 -11.57 2.57 -4.22
C SER A 23 -12.08 2.63 -5.67
N PRO A 24 -12.69 1.57 -6.22
CA PRO A 24 -13.30 1.64 -7.55
C PRO A 24 -14.22 2.85 -7.64
N ILE A 25 -14.25 3.53 -8.79
CA ILE A 25 -15.12 4.69 -9.01
C ILE A 25 -16.59 4.36 -8.66
N ASP A 26 -16.99 3.10 -8.85
CA ASP A 26 -18.30 2.55 -8.48
C ASP A 26 -18.60 2.60 -6.99
N VAL A 27 -17.60 2.42 -6.13
CA VAL A 27 -17.77 2.48 -4.66
C VAL A 27 -17.98 3.93 -4.22
N VAL A 28 -17.23 4.87 -4.81
CA VAL A 28 -17.41 6.31 -4.55
C VAL A 28 -18.78 6.78 -5.05
N LYS A 29 -19.19 6.32 -6.23
CA LYS A 29 -20.50 6.63 -6.82
C LYS A 29 -21.65 6.11 -5.95
N LYS A 30 -21.61 4.84 -5.53
CA LYS A 30 -22.62 4.25 -4.62
C LYS A 30 -22.68 4.98 -3.27
N TYR A 31 -21.54 5.41 -2.73
CA TYR A 31 -21.51 6.17 -1.50
C TYR A 31 -22.25 7.52 -1.63
N ILE A 32 -22.01 8.26 -2.72
CA ILE A 32 -22.67 9.55 -2.99
C ILE A 32 -24.16 9.38 -3.24
N GLU A 33 -24.56 8.36 -4.01
CA GLU A 33 -25.97 8.05 -4.30
C GLU A 33 -26.74 7.72 -3.00
N ASN A 34 -26.15 6.89 -2.14
CA ASN A 34 -26.77 6.49 -0.86
C ASN A 34 -26.75 7.59 0.22
N GLN A 35 -25.99 8.68 0.05
CA GLN A 35 -25.98 9.78 1.02
C GLN A 35 -27.29 10.61 1.00
N GLY A 36 -28.02 10.61 -0.12
CA GLY A 36 -29.27 11.36 -0.27
C GLY A 36 -30.52 10.67 0.29
N GLU A 37 -30.42 9.40 0.72
CA GLU A 37 -31.55 8.62 1.22
C GLU A 37 -31.78 8.73 2.74
N LYS A 38 -31.30 9.82 3.37
CA LYS A 38 -31.43 10.04 4.82
C LYS A 38 -32.19 11.32 5.16
#